data_AF-A0A7S4JKW2-F1
#
_entry.id   AF-A0A7S4JKW2-F1
#
_cell.length_a   1.000
_cell.length_b   1.000
_cell.length_c   1.000
_cell.angle_alpha   90.00
_cell.angle_beta   90.00
_cell.angle_gamma   90.00
#
_symmetry.space_group_name_H-M   'P 1'
#
loop_
_entity.id
_entity.type
_entity.pdbx_description
1 polymer ?
#
loop_
_entity_poly.entity_id
_entity_poly.type
_entity_poly.pdbx_seq_one_letter_code
_entity_poly.pdbx_strand_id
1 'polypeptide(L)'
;MKFFKSLLSAGLLLLSSSATHAARGDDQDADALYDAQLGLAGLKQATNDPTLLAQLMQDMQDPEMMAEAKKMMESPEFKNQMKKLEKSKEFKEAVKKTGDMMKDPAQAARLEAQMEHMLKRGQDSLKKNAADSMTEAMGAMSEDPAVMAEAMKMMKDPDFQKNMAKMAEDPAFKNYIGAMQDMMKDPETKKRMEAMTQQFKAAM
;
A
#
# COMPACT_ATOMS: atom_id res chain seq x y z
N MET A 1 -12.77 22.63 -67.88
CA MET A 1 -12.57 23.60 -66.79
C MET A 1 -13.71 23.42 -65.80
N LYS A 2 -13.43 22.84 -64.63
CA LYS A 2 -14.42 22.41 -63.64
C LYS A 2 -14.29 23.28 -62.40
N PHE A 3 -15.26 24.16 -62.20
CA PHE A 3 -15.52 24.84 -60.93
C PHE A 3 -16.88 24.34 -60.45
N PHE A 4 -16.99 23.92 -59.20
CA PHE A 4 -17.99 24.36 -58.21
C PHE A 4 -18.12 23.36 -57.05
N LYS A 5 -17.88 23.88 -55.84
CA LYS A 5 -18.48 23.51 -54.55
C LYS A 5 -18.17 22.13 -53.96
N SER A 6 -17.07 22.08 -53.20
CA SER A 6 -16.96 21.20 -52.03
C SER A 6 -18.00 21.61 -50.99
N LEU A 7 -18.78 20.63 -50.56
CA LEU A 7 -19.73 20.68 -49.46
C LEU A 7 -19.01 20.95 -48.13
N LEU A 8 -19.36 22.09 -47.52
CA LEU A 8 -19.31 22.29 -46.08
C LEU A 8 -20.31 21.32 -45.44
N SER A 9 -19.83 20.18 -44.94
CA SER A 9 -20.55 19.37 -43.95
C SER A 9 -20.03 19.74 -42.56
N ALA A 10 -20.29 20.97 -42.15
CA ALA A 10 -20.20 21.39 -40.75
C ALA A 10 -21.57 21.14 -40.13
N GLY A 11 -21.75 19.94 -39.58
CA GLY A 11 -23.00 19.52 -38.98
C GLY A 11 -22.75 18.46 -37.91
N LEU A 12 -22.93 18.89 -36.66
CA LEU A 12 -23.36 18.06 -35.53
C LEU A 12 -22.31 17.16 -34.84
N LEU A 13 -21.40 17.76 -34.06
CA LEU A 13 -20.74 17.09 -32.93
C LEU A 13 -20.59 18.05 -31.73
N LEU A 14 -21.70 18.67 -31.33
CA LEU A 14 -21.81 19.47 -30.10
C LEU A 14 -23.12 19.13 -29.40
N LEU A 15 -23.24 17.92 -28.84
CA LEU A 15 -24.29 17.57 -27.87
C LEU A 15 -24.00 16.20 -27.25
N SER A 16 -23.09 16.17 -26.27
CA SER A 16 -23.19 15.32 -25.07
C SER A 16 -21.98 15.52 -24.16
N SER A 17 -21.70 16.77 -23.79
CA SER A 17 -21.04 17.05 -22.51
C SER A 17 -22.12 17.14 -21.43
N SER A 18 -22.86 16.05 -21.22
CA SER A 18 -23.57 15.82 -19.97
C SER A 18 -22.58 15.19 -19.00
N ALA A 19 -21.48 15.89 -18.73
CA ALA A 19 -20.76 15.70 -17.49
C ALA A 19 -21.68 16.28 -16.41
N THR A 20 -22.67 15.49 -15.99
CA THR A 20 -23.22 15.61 -14.66
C THR A 20 -22.02 15.45 -13.72
N HIS A 21 -21.42 16.58 -13.36
CA HIS A 21 -20.83 16.75 -12.05
C HIS A 21 -21.96 16.41 -11.08
N ALA A 22 -22.06 15.13 -10.71
CA ALA A 22 -22.74 14.75 -9.49
C ALA A 22 -21.96 15.46 -8.39
N ALA A 23 -22.53 16.57 -7.92
CA ALA A 23 -22.00 17.33 -6.82
C ALA A 23 -21.97 16.40 -5.61
N ARG A 24 -20.77 15.90 -5.30
CA ARG A 24 -20.45 15.37 -3.97
C ARG A 24 -20.71 16.52 -3.00
N GLY A 25 -21.68 16.40 -2.10
CA GLY A 25 -22.00 17.47 -1.14
C GLY A 25 -23.47 17.78 -0.83
N ASP A 26 -24.48 17.26 -1.55
CA ASP A 26 -25.89 17.54 -1.20
C ASP A 26 -26.48 16.55 -0.17
N ASP A 27 -25.93 15.34 -0.07
CA ASP A 27 -26.39 14.33 0.89
C ASP A 27 -25.20 13.60 1.54
N GLN A 28 -24.75 14.15 2.68
CA GLN A 28 -23.63 13.60 3.45
C GLN A 28 -23.85 12.15 3.88
N ASP A 29 -25.11 11.74 4.07
CA ASP A 29 -25.45 10.36 4.40
C ASP A 29 -25.21 9.44 3.20
N ALA A 30 -25.53 9.88 1.97
CA ALA A 30 -25.32 9.09 0.76
C ALA A 30 -23.85 8.98 0.37
N ASP A 31 -23.10 10.08 0.47
CA ASP A 31 -21.66 10.11 0.17
C ASP A 31 -20.88 9.19 1.12
N ALA A 32 -21.21 9.22 2.41
CA ALA A 32 -20.53 8.38 3.37
C ALA A 32 -20.96 6.90 3.29
N LEU A 33 -22.19 6.62 2.83
CA LEU A 33 -22.61 5.26 2.49
C LEU A 33 -21.82 4.71 1.30
N TYR A 34 -21.57 5.55 0.30
CA TYR A 34 -20.74 5.23 -0.86
C TYR A 34 -19.29 4.97 -0.45
N ASP A 35 -18.70 5.84 0.37
CA ASP A 35 -17.33 5.67 0.86
C ASP A 35 -17.18 4.44 1.77
N ALA A 36 -18.17 4.15 2.60
CA ALA A 36 -18.21 2.92 3.38
C ALA A 36 -18.30 1.66 2.49
N GLN A 37 -19.11 1.70 1.43
CA GLN A 37 -19.18 0.60 0.46
C GLN A 37 -17.87 0.40 -0.30
N LEU A 38 -17.21 1.48 -0.69
CA LEU A 38 -15.89 1.43 -1.34
C LEU A 38 -14.83 0.84 -0.41
N GLY A 39 -14.82 1.27 0.86
CA GLY A 39 -13.94 0.71 1.88
C GLY A 39 -14.18 -0.78 2.12
N LEU A 40 -15.44 -1.21 2.19
CA LEU A 40 -15.82 -2.63 2.30
C LEU A 40 -15.44 -3.45 1.07
N ALA A 41 -15.57 -2.88 -0.13
CA ALA A 41 -15.11 -3.52 -1.36
C ALA A 41 -13.59 -3.69 -1.38
N GLY A 42 -12.85 -2.67 -0.93
CA GLY A 42 -11.39 -2.72 -0.76
C GLY A 42 -10.97 -3.79 0.24
N LEU A 43 -11.62 -3.87 1.40
CA LEU A 43 -11.40 -4.92 2.39
C LEU A 43 -11.72 -6.31 1.84
N LYS A 44 -12.83 -6.45 1.11
CA LYS A 44 -13.19 -7.70 0.45
C LYS A 44 -12.13 -8.10 -0.59
N GLN A 45 -11.57 -7.15 -1.33
CA GLN A 45 -10.50 -7.43 -2.26
C GLN A 45 -9.22 -7.84 -1.53
N ALA A 46 -8.83 -7.12 -0.47
CA ALA A 46 -7.68 -7.45 0.36
C ALA A 46 -7.80 -8.85 0.97
N THR A 47 -8.97 -9.26 1.46
CA THR A 47 -9.16 -10.63 2.00
C THR A 47 -9.01 -11.75 0.97
N ASN A 48 -9.15 -11.44 -0.32
CA ASN A 48 -8.96 -12.41 -1.41
C ASN A 48 -7.56 -12.34 -2.03
N ASP A 49 -6.80 -11.27 -1.79
CA ASP A 49 -5.43 -11.09 -2.30
C ASP A 49 -4.44 -11.06 -1.13
N PRO A 50 -3.59 -12.10 -0.99
CA PRO A 50 -2.64 -12.18 0.11
C PRO A 50 -1.67 -11.00 0.15
N THR A 51 -1.29 -10.45 -1.01
CA THR A 51 -0.36 -9.31 -1.11
C THR A 51 -1.01 -8.04 -0.59
N LEU A 52 -2.25 -7.76 -1.01
CA LEU A 52 -3.02 -6.61 -0.52
C LEU A 52 -3.36 -6.76 0.97
N LEU A 53 -3.65 -7.97 1.44
CA LEU A 53 -3.87 -8.22 2.86
C LEU A 53 -2.62 -7.91 3.68
N ALA A 54 -1.46 -8.41 3.25
CA ALA A 54 -0.19 -8.18 3.92
C ALA A 54 0.18 -6.69 3.93
N GLN A 55 0.00 -5.99 2.80
CA GLN A 55 0.22 -4.55 2.70
C GLN A 55 -0.71 -3.79 3.65
N LEU A 56 -2.01 -4.07 3.62
CA LEU A 56 -2.99 -3.45 4.52
C LEU A 56 -2.64 -3.66 5.99
N MET A 57 -2.20 -4.86 6.36
CA MET A 57 -1.77 -5.16 7.73
C MET A 57 -0.47 -4.44 8.11
N GLN A 58 0.40 -4.15 7.14
CA GLN A 58 1.59 -3.34 7.34
C GLN A 58 1.23 -1.86 7.52
N ASP A 59 0.34 -1.34 6.68
CA ASP A 59 -0.17 0.04 6.76
C ASP A 59 -0.90 0.27 8.09
N MET A 60 -1.63 -0.73 8.58
CA MET A 60 -2.26 -0.69 9.91
C MET A 60 -1.29 -0.80 11.09
N GLN A 61 -0.04 -1.21 10.88
CA GLN A 61 0.99 -1.15 11.93
C GLN A 61 1.62 0.24 12.05
N ASP A 62 1.41 1.10 11.05
CA ASP A 62 1.85 2.48 11.10
C ASP A 62 1.01 3.27 12.15
N PRO A 63 1.66 3.80 13.20
CA PRO A 63 0.98 4.53 14.26
C PRO A 63 0.31 5.82 13.76
N GLU A 64 0.81 6.47 12.71
CA GLU A 64 0.19 7.68 12.14
C GLU A 64 -1.10 7.32 11.40
N MET A 65 -1.05 6.28 10.56
CA MET A 65 -2.23 5.77 9.85
C MET A 65 -3.30 5.27 10.84
N MET A 66 -2.90 4.58 11.91
CA MET A 66 -3.84 4.18 12.98
C MET A 66 -4.45 5.39 13.69
N ALA A 67 -3.67 6.43 13.98
CA ALA A 67 -4.18 7.63 14.63
C ALA A 67 -5.21 8.35 13.76
N GLU A 68 -4.96 8.45 12.46
CA GLU A 68 -5.90 9.04 11.51
C GLU A 68 -7.15 8.18 11.32
N ALA A 69 -7.00 6.86 11.14
CA ALA A 69 -8.13 5.94 11.07
C ALA A 69 -8.98 6.02 12.34
N LYS A 70 -8.37 6.07 13.52
CA LYS A 70 -9.07 6.24 14.80
C LYS A 70 -9.82 7.57 14.86
N LYS A 71 -9.20 8.66 14.40
CA LYS A 71 -9.85 9.97 14.33
C LYS A 71 -11.08 9.94 13.41
N MET A 72 -10.99 9.26 12.27
CA MET A 72 -12.12 9.06 11.36
C MET A 72 -13.23 8.20 12.00
N MET A 73 -12.87 7.11 12.69
CA MET A 73 -13.83 6.26 13.41
C MET A 73 -14.49 6.97 14.59
N GLU A 74 -13.80 7.92 15.22
CA GLU A 74 -14.34 8.71 16.31
C GLU A 74 -15.24 9.86 15.83
N SER A 75 -15.26 10.14 14.52
CA SER A 75 -16.09 11.19 13.95
C SER A 75 -17.59 10.96 14.23
N PRO A 76 -18.38 12.03 14.44
CA PRO A 76 -19.81 11.92 14.68
C PRO A 76 -20.57 11.28 13.52
N GLU A 77 -20.14 11.57 12.29
CA GLU A 77 -20.72 11.05 11.04
C GLU A 77 -20.57 9.53 10.97
N PHE A 78 -19.35 9.03 11.18
CA PHE A 78 -19.08 7.60 11.23
C PHE A 78 -19.85 6.93 12.37
N LYS A 79 -19.85 7.50 13.58
CA LYS A 79 -20.62 6.97 14.72
C LYS A 79 -22.13 6.91 14.42
N ASN A 80 -22.68 7.91 13.74
CA ASN A 80 -24.09 7.95 13.40
C ASN A 80 -24.45 6.88 12.36
N GLN A 81 -23.64 6.73 11.32
CA GLN A 81 -23.81 5.66 10.33
C GLN A 81 -23.63 4.29 10.95
N MET A 82 -22.63 4.12 11.81
CA MET A 82 -22.39 2.85 12.47
C MET A 82 -23.55 2.50 13.41
N LYS A 83 -24.16 3.47 14.11
CA LYS A 83 -25.40 3.25 14.86
C LYS A 83 -26.61 2.91 13.98
N LYS A 84 -26.71 3.49 12.78
CA LYS A 84 -27.77 3.13 11.80
C LYS A 84 -27.58 1.68 11.33
N LEU A 85 -26.35 1.31 10.97
CA LEU A 85 -25.94 -0.05 10.61
C LEU A 85 -26.17 -1.04 11.75
N GLU A 86 -25.77 -0.71 12.98
CA GLU A 86 -25.94 -1.56 14.16
C GLU A 86 -27.40 -1.87 14.45
N LYS A 87 -28.31 -0.94 14.13
CA LYS A 87 -29.76 -1.15 14.25
C LYS A 87 -30.34 -2.03 13.14
N SER A 88 -29.66 -2.17 12.00
CA SER A 88 -30.09 -3.05 10.90
C SER A 88 -30.12 -4.51 11.35
N LYS A 89 -31.09 -5.26 10.83
CA LYS A 89 -31.27 -6.66 11.18
C LYS A 89 -30.14 -7.51 10.61
N GLU A 90 -29.72 -7.19 9.39
CA GLU A 90 -28.65 -7.83 8.65
C GLU A 90 -27.33 -7.74 9.41
N PHE A 91 -26.99 -6.55 9.95
CA PHE A 91 -25.78 -6.38 10.75
C PHE A 91 -25.83 -7.18 12.05
N LYS A 92 -26.97 -7.15 12.78
CA LYS A 92 -27.12 -7.93 14.02
C LYS A 92 -27.00 -9.44 13.77
N GLU A 93 -27.59 -9.93 12.70
CA GLU A 93 -27.49 -11.34 12.32
C GLU A 93 -26.07 -11.71 11.90
N ALA A 94 -25.39 -10.84 11.14
CA ALA A 94 -23.99 -11.04 10.77
C ALA A 94 -23.07 -11.04 12.00
N VAL A 95 -23.20 -10.08 12.92
CA VAL A 95 -22.42 -10.01 14.16
C VAL A 95 -22.67 -11.24 15.03
N LYS A 96 -23.93 -11.68 15.15
CA LYS A 96 -24.26 -12.89 15.91
C LYS A 96 -23.60 -14.12 15.28
N LYS A 97 -23.72 -14.29 13.96
CA LYS A 97 -23.12 -15.40 13.22
C LYS A 97 -21.59 -15.42 13.36
N THR A 98 -20.94 -14.27 13.21
CA THR A 98 -19.49 -14.13 13.38
C THR A 98 -19.09 -14.41 14.83
N GLY A 99 -19.84 -13.90 15.80
CA GLY A 99 -19.61 -14.16 17.22
C GLY A 99 -19.75 -15.64 17.57
N ASP A 100 -20.71 -16.34 16.97
CA ASP A 100 -20.89 -17.78 17.16
C ASP A 100 -19.78 -18.59 16.48
N MET A 101 -19.27 -18.17 15.31
CA MET A 101 -18.07 -18.75 14.69
C MET A 101 -16.81 -18.54 15.53
N MET A 102 -16.62 -17.36 16.15
CA MET A 102 -15.44 -17.07 16.98
C MET A 102 -15.47 -17.80 18.32
N LYS A 103 -16.65 -18.10 18.86
CA LYS A 103 -16.80 -18.91 20.08
C LYS A 103 -16.49 -20.38 19.86
N ASP A 104 -16.50 -20.84 18.61
CA ASP A 104 -16.05 -22.18 18.24
C ASP A 104 -14.52 -22.16 18.07
N PRO A 105 -13.75 -22.71 19.03
CA PRO A 105 -12.29 -22.64 18.99
C PRO A 105 -11.71 -23.37 17.78
N ALA A 106 -12.41 -24.37 17.22
CA ALA A 106 -11.94 -25.06 16.01
C ALA A 106 -12.09 -24.19 14.76
N GLN A 107 -13.15 -23.38 14.69
CA GLN A 107 -13.34 -22.44 13.58
C GLN A 107 -12.47 -21.20 13.74
N ALA A 108 -12.31 -20.68 14.95
CA ALA A 108 -11.38 -19.61 15.25
C ALA A 108 -9.94 -19.98 14.86
N ALA A 109 -9.45 -21.16 15.28
CA ALA A 109 -8.12 -21.65 14.93
C ALA A 109 -7.93 -21.84 13.43
N ARG A 110 -8.95 -22.33 12.70
CA ARG A 110 -8.90 -22.47 11.24
C ARG A 110 -8.82 -21.11 10.54
N LEU A 111 -9.60 -20.14 11.01
CA LEU A 111 -9.60 -18.79 10.46
C LEU A 111 -8.26 -18.10 10.72
N GLU A 112 -7.72 -18.22 11.93
CA GLU A 112 -6.41 -17.70 12.30
C GLU A 112 -5.30 -18.33 11.46
N ALA A 113 -5.28 -19.67 11.32
CA ALA A 113 -4.30 -20.35 10.47
C ALA A 113 -4.41 -19.95 8.99
N GLN A 114 -5.63 -19.77 8.49
CA GLN A 114 -5.86 -19.31 7.12
C GLN A 114 -5.35 -17.88 6.92
N MET A 115 -5.65 -16.98 7.86
CA MET A 115 -5.15 -15.61 7.85
C MET A 115 -3.63 -15.58 7.93
N GLU A 116 -3.02 -16.30 8.88
CA GLU A 116 -1.57 -16.37 9.04
C GLU A 116 -0.90 -16.87 7.76
N HIS A 117 -1.44 -17.92 7.14
CA HIS A 117 -0.91 -18.45 5.90
C HIS A 117 -1.05 -17.47 4.72
N MET A 118 -2.20 -16.78 4.61
CA MET A 118 -2.40 -15.72 3.61
C MET A 118 -1.43 -14.56 3.84
N LEU A 119 -1.28 -14.12 5.09
CA LEU A 119 -0.38 -13.05 5.48
C LEU A 119 1.07 -13.41 5.14
N LYS A 120 1.48 -14.63 5.46
CA LYS A 120 2.82 -15.14 5.19
C LYS A 120 3.10 -15.19 3.69
N ARG A 121 2.16 -15.72 2.88
CA ARG A 121 2.30 -15.69 1.42
C ARG A 121 2.39 -14.27 0.87
N GLY A 122 1.57 -13.36 1.39
CA GLY A 122 1.60 -11.95 1.00
C GLY A 122 2.93 -11.30 1.33
N GLN A 123 3.43 -11.49 2.55
CA GLN A 123 4.73 -10.99 2.98
C GLN A 123 5.88 -11.60 2.17
N ASP A 124 5.83 -12.90 1.87
CA ASP A 124 6.84 -13.56 1.04
C ASP A 124 6.83 -13.00 -0.39
N SER A 125 5.64 -12.74 -0.95
CA SER A 125 5.50 -12.06 -2.25
C SER A 125 6.01 -10.62 -2.22
N LEU A 126 5.68 -9.85 -1.19
CA LEU A 126 6.19 -8.48 -1.01
C LEU A 126 7.72 -8.47 -0.86
N LYS A 127 8.28 -9.38 -0.05
CA LYS A 127 9.73 -9.53 0.12
C LYS A 127 10.41 -9.92 -1.17
N LYS A 128 9.84 -10.86 -1.93
CA LYS A 128 10.40 -11.28 -3.21
C LYS A 128 10.40 -10.15 -4.22
N ASN A 129 9.27 -9.45 -4.38
CA ASN A 129 9.18 -8.29 -5.28
C ASN A 129 10.14 -7.18 -4.85
N ALA A 130 10.22 -6.89 -3.54
CA ALA A 130 11.17 -5.92 -3.01
C ALA A 130 12.63 -6.35 -3.24
N ALA A 131 12.95 -7.64 -3.08
CA ALA A 131 14.29 -8.16 -3.32
C ALA A 131 14.66 -8.11 -4.82
N ASP A 132 13.72 -8.40 -5.72
CA ASP A 132 13.92 -8.29 -7.16
C ASP A 132 14.12 -6.83 -7.59
N SER A 133 13.25 -5.92 -7.14
CA SER A 133 13.40 -4.47 -7.41
C SER A 133 14.68 -3.89 -6.78
N MET A 134 15.05 -4.30 -5.57
CA MET A 134 16.30 -3.89 -4.94
C MET A 134 17.52 -4.45 -5.68
N THR A 135 17.45 -5.70 -6.17
CA THR A 135 18.49 -6.27 -7.01
C THR A 135 18.65 -5.48 -8.30
N GLU A 136 17.56 -5.15 -8.98
CA GLU A 136 17.58 -4.37 -10.21
C GLU A 136 18.14 -2.97 -9.97
N ALA A 137 17.71 -2.31 -8.90
CA ALA A 137 18.23 -1.00 -8.50
C ALA A 137 19.73 -1.05 -8.13
N MET A 138 20.17 -2.08 -7.40
CA MET A 138 21.59 -2.26 -7.08
C MET A 138 22.40 -2.64 -8.32
N GLY A 139 21.83 -3.41 -9.25
CA GLY A 139 22.41 -3.71 -10.56
C GLY A 139 22.68 -2.43 -11.34
N ALA A 140 21.65 -1.59 -11.52
CA ALA A 140 21.77 -0.30 -12.19
C ALA A 140 22.78 0.65 -11.51
N MET A 141 22.85 0.66 -10.16
CA MET A 141 23.87 1.43 -9.43
C MET A 141 25.29 0.87 -9.58
N SER A 142 25.44 -0.45 -9.75
CA SER A 142 26.73 -1.11 -9.94
C SER A 142 27.24 -1.01 -11.37
N GLU A 143 26.34 -0.87 -12.34
CA GLU A 143 26.65 -0.73 -13.77
C GLU A 143 27.13 0.68 -14.13
N ASP A 144 26.77 1.71 -13.36
CA ASP A 144 27.23 3.08 -13.56
C ASP A 144 28.14 3.57 -12.41
N PRO A 145 29.49 3.55 -12.61
CA PRO A 145 30.45 4.05 -11.63
C PRO A 145 30.25 5.52 -11.25
N ALA A 146 29.68 6.34 -12.15
CA ALA A 146 29.42 7.75 -11.89
C ALA A 146 28.25 7.91 -10.89
N VAL A 147 27.22 7.07 -11.01
CA VAL A 147 26.10 7.04 -10.04
C VAL A 147 26.58 6.61 -8.66
N MET A 148 27.48 5.62 -8.56
CA MET A 148 28.04 5.23 -7.27
C MET A 148 28.95 6.32 -6.68
N ALA A 149 29.75 7.00 -7.50
CA ALA A 149 30.58 8.12 -7.05
C ALA A 149 29.73 9.31 -6.54
N GLU A 150 28.65 9.64 -7.24
CA GLU A 150 27.66 10.65 -6.84
C GLU A 150 26.97 10.25 -5.53
N ALA A 151 26.53 8.99 -5.40
CA ALA A 151 25.92 8.45 -4.19
C ALA A 151 26.88 8.48 -2.99
N MET A 152 28.15 8.11 -3.17
CA MET A 152 29.19 8.24 -2.14
C MET A 152 29.44 9.70 -1.77
N LYS A 153 29.38 10.62 -2.73
CA LYS A 153 29.56 12.05 -2.49
C LYS A 153 28.40 12.62 -1.66
N MET A 154 27.16 12.24 -1.97
CA MET A 154 25.99 12.56 -1.14
C MET A 154 26.07 11.93 0.26
N MET A 155 26.50 10.67 0.39
CA MET A 155 26.68 10.03 1.70
C MET A 155 27.74 10.70 2.59
N LYS A 156 28.74 11.32 1.96
CA LYS A 156 29.78 12.10 2.64
C LYS A 156 29.37 13.55 2.88
N ASP A 157 28.21 13.97 2.38
CA ASP A 157 27.69 15.31 2.60
C ASP A 157 27.32 15.48 4.08
N PRO A 158 27.83 16.53 4.76
CA PRO A 158 27.58 16.73 6.18
C PRO A 158 26.11 17.02 6.51
N ASP A 159 25.34 17.64 5.61
CA ASP A 159 23.91 17.85 5.81
C ASP A 159 23.13 16.54 5.66
N PHE A 160 23.55 15.70 4.72
CA PHE A 160 23.01 14.33 4.60
C PHE A 160 23.31 13.50 5.85
N GLN A 161 24.54 13.51 6.35
CA GLN A 161 24.91 12.79 7.58
C GLN A 161 24.13 13.27 8.80
N LYS A 162 23.93 14.59 8.92
CA LYS A 162 23.18 15.19 10.03
C LYS A 162 21.70 14.83 9.97
N ASN A 163 21.10 14.84 8.77
CA ASN A 163 19.71 14.43 8.58
C ASN A 163 19.55 12.92 8.82
N MET A 164 20.49 12.10 8.36
CA MET A 164 20.49 10.67 8.61
C MET A 164 20.66 10.35 10.10
N ALA A 165 21.50 11.09 10.83
CA ALA A 165 21.65 10.94 12.28
C ALA A 165 20.35 11.27 13.04
N LYS A 166 19.66 12.36 12.65
CA LYS A 166 18.33 12.68 13.21
C LYS A 166 17.30 11.60 12.89
N MET A 167 17.33 11.06 11.67
CA MET A 167 16.45 9.96 11.28
C MET A 167 16.78 8.67 12.04
N ALA A 168 18.06 8.43 12.35
CA ALA A 168 18.50 7.29 13.16
C ALA A 168 18.11 7.35 14.64
N GLU A 169 17.76 8.53 15.13
CA GLU A 169 17.16 8.69 16.45
C GLU A 169 15.69 8.28 16.46
N ASP A 170 15.02 8.25 15.30
CA ASP A 170 13.64 7.83 15.15
C ASP A 170 13.48 6.32 15.46
N PRO A 171 12.56 5.94 16.37
CA PRO A 171 12.24 4.54 16.67
C PRO A 171 11.87 3.70 15.44
N ALA A 172 11.18 4.29 14.45
CA ALA A 172 10.80 3.59 13.22
C ALA A 172 12.05 3.25 12.38
N PHE A 173 13.02 4.16 12.32
CA PHE A 173 14.27 3.92 11.59
C PHE A 173 15.18 2.91 12.31
N LYS A 174 15.13 2.83 13.64
CA LYS A 174 15.84 1.78 14.40
C LYS A 174 15.32 0.39 14.06
N ASN A 175 14.01 0.23 13.91
CA ASN A 175 13.41 -1.03 13.46
C ASN A 175 13.85 -1.37 12.03
N TYR A 176 13.92 -0.37 11.16
CA TYR A 176 14.42 -0.53 9.78
C TYR A 176 15.91 -0.93 9.74
N ILE A 177 16.77 -0.29 10.54
CA ILE A 177 18.20 -0.65 10.69
C ILE A 177 18.34 -2.08 11.20
N GLY A 178 17.52 -2.49 12.18
CA GLY A 178 17.51 -3.86 12.71
C GLY A 178 17.15 -4.88 11.63
N ALA A 179 16.07 -4.63 10.89
CA ALA A 179 15.65 -5.49 9.77
C ALA A 179 16.72 -5.58 8.67
N MET A 180 17.39 -4.46 8.35
CA MET A 180 18.50 -4.43 7.39
C MET A 180 19.72 -5.21 7.89
N GLN A 181 20.06 -5.11 9.18
CA GLN A 181 21.12 -5.91 9.78
C GLN A 181 20.82 -7.40 9.74
N ASP A 182 19.58 -7.81 9.98
CA ASP A 182 19.19 -9.21 9.90
C ASP A 182 19.21 -9.72 8.46
N MET A 183 18.82 -8.87 7.50
CA MET A 183 18.98 -9.17 6.07
C MET A 183 20.46 -9.32 5.66
N MET A 184 21.38 -8.51 6.19
CA MET A 184 22.83 -8.66 5.91
C MET A 184 23.44 -9.91 6.55
N LYS A 185 22.89 -10.37 7.68
CA LYS A 185 23.29 -11.65 8.28
C LYS A 185 22.77 -12.84 7.49
N ASP A 186 21.81 -12.63 6.60
CA ASP A 186 21.30 -13.69 5.74
C ASP A 186 22.39 -14.19 4.77
N PRO A 187 22.63 -15.52 4.70
CA PRO A 187 23.65 -16.10 3.85
C PRO A 187 23.47 -15.82 2.35
N GLU A 188 22.24 -15.68 1.85
CA GLU A 188 21.98 -15.37 0.44
C GLU A 188 22.30 -13.91 0.13
N THR A 189 21.85 -12.99 0.98
CA THR A 189 22.16 -11.55 0.84
C THR A 189 23.68 -11.32 0.85
N LYS A 190 24.39 -11.99 1.78
CA LYS A 190 25.84 -11.91 1.88
C LYS A 190 26.54 -12.37 0.60
N LYS A 191 26.13 -13.53 0.05
CA LYS A 191 26.68 -14.02 -1.23
C LYS A 191 26.45 -13.05 -2.38
N ARG A 192 25.28 -12.43 -2.43
CA ARG A 192 24.92 -11.44 -3.47
C ARG A 192 25.77 -10.18 -3.37
N MET A 193 26.03 -9.72 -2.15
CA MET A 193 26.86 -8.55 -1.87
C MET A 193 28.34 -8.81 -2.16
N GLU A 194 28.84 -10.00 -1.84
CA GLU A 194 30.19 -10.43 -2.21
C GLU A 194 30.37 -10.51 -3.73
N ALA A 195 29.39 -11.06 -4.47
CA ALA A 195 29.42 -11.12 -5.93
C ALA A 195 29.46 -9.71 -6.56
N MET A 196 28.64 -8.79 -6.04
CA MET A 196 28.62 -7.40 -6.47
C MET A 196 29.94 -6.68 -6.18
N THR A 197 30.52 -6.90 -5.00
CA THR A 197 31.81 -6.32 -4.61
C THR A 197 32.94 -6.81 -5.52
N GLN A 198 32.89 -8.08 -5.93
CA GLN A 198 33.86 -8.61 -6.88
C GLN A 198 33.68 -8.05 -8.30
N GLN A 199 32.44 -7.87 -8.76
CA GLN A 199 32.16 -7.21 -10.04
C GLN A 199 32.65 -5.76 -10.04
N PHE A 200 32.40 -5.03 -8.96
CA PHE A 200 32.85 -3.65 -8.80
C PHE A 200 34.38 -3.54 -8.79
N LYS A 201 35.06 -4.46 -8.10
CA LYS A 201 36.53 -4.52 -8.06
C LYS A 201 37.15 -4.93 -9.39
N ALA A 202 36.41 -5.64 -10.25
CA ALA A 202 36.85 -6.00 -11.59
C ALA A 202 36.57 -4.91 -12.64
N ALA A 203 35.65 -3.97 -12.35
CA ALA A 203 35.28 -2.85 -13.21
C ALA A 203 36.09 -1.55 -12.92
N MET A 204 36.84 -1.52 -11.82
CA MET A 204 37.86 -0.50 -11.52
C MET A 204 39.25 -0.96 -11.97
#